data_AF-A0A4Q7E6T6-F1
#
_entry.id   AF-A0A4Q7E6T6-F1
#
_cell.length_a   1.000
_cell.length_b   1.000
_cell.length_c   1.000
_cell.angle_alpha   90.00
_cell.angle_beta   90.00
_cell.angle_gamma   90.00
#
_symmetry.space_group_name_H-M   'P 1'
#
loop_
_entity.id
_entity.type
_entity.pdbx_description
1 polymer ?
#
loop_
_entity_poly.entity_id
_entity_poly.type
_entity_poly.pdbx_seq_one_letter_code
_entity_poly.pdbx_strand_id
1 'polypeptide(L)'
;MNRSLIILTLMLFGALSGAALWYHGYLGILMPHFQSFGAGQVFADLVIALGLVMIWMWQDAQKMQRNPWPWLGITLVAGSFGPLLYLLTRKPVSEAQADMVAQD
;
A
#
# COMPACT_ATOMS: atom_id res chain seq x y z
N MET A 1 13.46 2.81 -2.07
CA MET A 1 12.72 3.60 -3.08
C MET A 1 12.84 5.05 -2.69
N ASN A 2 13.16 5.95 -3.63
CA ASN A 2 13.31 7.37 -3.32
C ASN A 2 11.98 7.91 -2.78
N ARG A 3 12.03 8.61 -1.65
CA ARG A 3 10.84 9.16 -0.98
C ARG A 3 9.99 9.99 -1.94
N SER A 4 10.64 10.76 -2.82
CA SER A 4 9.98 11.55 -3.85
C SER A 4 9.16 10.72 -4.84
N LEU A 5 9.64 9.53 -5.22
CA LEU A 5 8.89 8.62 -6.10
C LEU A 5 7.64 8.10 -5.40
N ILE A 6 7.74 7.74 -4.12
CA ILE A 6 6.57 7.29 -3.33
C ILE A 6 5.50 8.37 -3.28
N ILE A 7 5.90 9.61 -2.98
CA ILE A 7 4.99 10.76 -2.88
C ILE A 7 4.35 11.04 -4.24
N LEU A 8 5.13 11.03 -5.32
CA LEU A 8 4.62 11.24 -6.67
C LEU A 8 3.60 10.16 -7.05
N THR A 9 3.91 8.89 -6.80
CA THR A 9 2.98 7.78 -7.05
C THR A 9 1.69 7.92 -6.24
N LEU A 10 1.79 8.27 -4.94
CA LEU A 10 0.63 8.50 -4.07
C LEU A 10 -0.24 9.65 -4.59
N MET A 11 0.37 10.75 -5.05
CA MET A 11 -0.36 11.90 -5.60
C MET A 11 -1.10 11.52 -6.88
N LEU A 12 -0.41 10.91 -7.85
CA LEU A 12 -1.01 10.55 -9.14
C LEU A 12 -2.08 9.48 -8.98
N PHE A 13 -1.78 8.41 -8.23
CA PHE A 13 -2.74 7.34 -7.99
C PHE A 13 -3.90 7.82 -7.12
N GLY A 14 -3.64 8.67 -6.11
CA GLY A 14 -4.64 9.36 -5.31
C GLY A 14 -5.62 10.17 -6.15
N ALA A 15 -5.12 10.97 -7.09
CA ALA A 15 -5.96 11.73 -8.01
C ALA A 15 -6.84 10.83 -8.89
N LEU A 16 -6.25 9.75 -9.45
CA LEU A 16 -6.98 8.78 -10.25
C LEU A 16 -8.07 8.06 -9.43
N SER A 17 -7.74 7.55 -8.25
CA SER A 17 -8.68 6.87 -7.36
C SER A 17 -9.79 7.82 -6.88
N GLY A 18 -9.45 9.06 -6.55
CA GLY A 18 -10.43 10.09 -6.18
C GLY A 18 -11.41 10.39 -7.31
N ALA A 19 -10.91 10.54 -8.55
CA ALA A 19 -11.77 10.71 -9.72
C ALA A 19 -12.67 9.48 -9.95
N ALA A 20 -12.11 8.27 -9.88
CA ALA A 20 -12.88 7.03 -10.05
C ALA A 20 -14.01 6.91 -9.02
N LEU A 21 -13.71 7.21 -7.75
CA LEU A 21 -14.71 7.24 -6.67
C LEU A 21 -15.77 8.32 -6.89
N TRP A 22 -15.38 9.50 -7.39
CA TRP A 22 -16.31 10.59 -7.70
C TRP A 22 -17.32 10.21 -8.79
N TYR A 23 -16.86 9.55 -9.85
CA TYR A 23 -17.71 9.21 -11.00
C TYR A 23 -18.50 7.91 -10.83
N HIS A 24 -17.92 6.88 -10.20
CA HIS A 24 -18.48 5.53 -10.19
C HIS A 24 -18.75 4.99 -8.77
N GLY A 25 -18.35 5.73 -7.73
CA GLY A 25 -18.40 5.23 -6.35
C GLY A 25 -17.49 4.03 -6.12
N TYR A 26 -17.50 3.49 -4.89
CA TYR A 26 -16.66 2.35 -4.54
C TYR A 26 -17.07 1.07 -5.28
N LEU A 27 -18.38 0.79 -5.35
CA LEU A 27 -18.89 -0.42 -6.01
C LEU A 27 -18.74 -0.38 -7.53
N GLY A 28 -18.81 0.81 -8.16
CA GLY A 28 -18.61 0.95 -9.59
C GLY A 28 -17.17 0.67 -10.04
N ILE A 29 -16.20 0.72 -9.13
CA ILE A 29 -14.82 0.28 -9.39
C ILE A 29 -14.73 -1.26 -9.38
N LEU A 30 -15.45 -1.92 -8.46
CA LEU A 30 -15.34 -3.38 -8.27
C LEU A 30 -16.21 -4.18 -9.25
N MET A 31 -17.43 -3.72 -9.51
CA MET A 31 -18.44 -4.46 -10.27
C MET A 31 -18.01 -4.85 -11.70
N PRO A 32 -17.29 -4.02 -12.47
CA PRO A 32 -16.81 -4.37 -13.81
C PRO A 32 -15.91 -5.62 -13.83
N HIS A 33 -15.18 -5.90 -12.74
CA HIS A 33 -14.30 -7.07 -12.67
C HIS A 33 -15.05 -8.40 -12.63
N PHE A 34 -16.34 -8.39 -12.30
CA PHE A 34 -17.17 -9.60 -12.28
C PHE A 34 -17.96 -9.82 -13.58
N GLN A 35 -17.82 -8.93 -14.57
CA GLN A 35 -18.57 -9.01 -15.83
C GLN A 35 -17.91 -9.93 -16.88
N SER A 36 -16.63 -10.27 -16.70
CA SER A 36 -15.93 -11.21 -17.59
C SER A 36 -14.88 -12.03 -16.83
N PHE A 37 -14.59 -13.23 -17.34
CA PHE A 37 -13.54 -14.08 -16.78
C PHE A 37 -12.16 -13.41 -16.78
N GLY A 38 -11.82 -12.66 -17.85
CA GLY A 38 -10.55 -11.95 -17.94
C GLY A 38 -10.42 -10.86 -16.87
N ALA A 39 -11.44 -10.01 -16.72
CA ALA A 39 -11.44 -8.97 -15.70
C ALA A 39 -11.42 -9.55 -14.27
N GLY A 40 -12.10 -10.69 -14.06
CA GLY A 40 -12.11 -11.41 -12.80
C GLY A 40 -10.77 -12.05 -12.47
N GLN A 41 -10.06 -12.58 -13.48
CA GLN A 41 -8.71 -13.10 -13.31
C GLN A 41 -7.73 -12.00 -12.89
N VAL A 42 -7.78 -10.81 -13.52
CA VAL A 42 -6.95 -9.66 -13.12
C VAL A 42 -7.25 -9.22 -11.69
N PHE A 43 -8.53 -9.21 -11.29
CA PHE A 43 -8.91 -8.90 -9.92
C PHE A 43 -8.39 -9.95 -8.92
N ALA A 44 -8.46 -11.24 -9.25
CA ALA A 44 -7.91 -12.30 -8.43
C ALA A 44 -6.38 -12.17 -8.28
N ASP A 45 -5.68 -11.85 -9.37
CA ASP A 45 -4.23 -11.57 -9.35
C ASP A 45 -3.90 -10.39 -8.43
N LEU A 46 -4.68 -9.30 -8.50
CA LEU A 46 -4.55 -8.15 -7.60
C LEU A 46 -4.74 -8.56 -6.12
N VAL A 47 -5.75 -9.37 -5.80
CA VAL A 47 -5.99 -9.85 -4.44
C VAL A 47 -4.82 -10.69 -3.93
N ILE A 48 -4.28 -11.58 -4.76
CA ILE A 48 -3.11 -12.41 -4.43
C ILE A 48 -1.88 -11.52 -4.22
N ALA A 49 -1.61 -10.59 -5.13
CA ALA A 49 -0.48 -9.67 -5.03
C ALA A 49 -0.54 -8.83 -3.75
N LEU A 50 -1.70 -8.27 -3.42
CA LEU A 50 -1.91 -7.54 -2.16
C LEU A 50 -1.74 -8.45 -0.93
N GLY A 51 -2.23 -9.70 -0.99
CA GLY A 51 -2.03 -10.70 0.05
C GLY A 51 -0.56 -10.97 0.33
N LEU A 52 0.24 -11.21 -0.72
CA LEU A 52 1.68 -11.42 -0.62
C LEU A 52 2.39 -10.18 -0.04
N VAL A 53 2.01 -8.99 -0.48
CA VAL A 53 2.56 -7.73 0.04
C VAL A 53 2.21 -7.53 1.51
N MET A 54 0.99 -7.86 1.94
CA MET A 54 0.61 -7.79 3.35
C MET A 54 1.41 -8.77 4.22
N ILE A 55 1.66 -9.99 3.75
CA ILE A 55 2.52 -10.96 4.44
C ILE A 55 3.94 -10.41 4.58
N TRP A 56 4.50 -9.85 3.50
CA TRP A 56 5.81 -9.21 3.54
C TRP A 56 5.85 -8.02 4.51
N MET A 57 4.85 -7.13 4.47
CA MET A 57 4.73 -5.99 5.38
C MET A 57 4.67 -6.44 6.84
N TRP A 58 3.92 -7.50 7.13
CA TRP A 58 3.83 -8.06 8.47
C TRP A 58 5.20 -8.52 8.97
N GLN A 59 5.94 -9.30 8.16
CA GLN A 59 7.27 -9.78 8.52
C GLN A 59 8.28 -8.63 8.67
N ASP A 60 8.22 -7.62 7.81
CA ASP A 60 9.10 -6.44 7.87
C ASP A 60 8.80 -5.59 9.11
N ALA A 61 7.53 -5.35 9.41
CA ALA A 61 7.12 -4.58 10.59
C ALA A 61 7.52 -5.26 11.89
N GLN A 62 7.44 -6.60 11.95
CA GLN A 62 7.93 -7.37 13.10
C GLN A 62 9.43 -7.22 13.31
N LYS A 63 10.23 -7.22 12.23
CA LYS A 63 11.68 -6.96 12.31
C LYS A 63 12.00 -5.55 12.80
N MET A 64 11.11 -4.59 12.53
CA MET A 64 11.23 -3.19 12.96
C MET A 64 10.51 -2.88 14.27
N GLN A 65 9.98 -3.89 14.97
CA GLN A 65 9.17 -3.74 16.19
C GLN A 65 8.03 -2.70 16.05
N ARG A 66 7.39 -2.69 14.88
CA ARG A 66 6.34 -1.74 14.52
C ARG A 66 5.00 -2.46 14.38
N ASN A 67 3.91 -1.83 14.82
CA ASN A 67 2.57 -2.40 14.69
C ASN A 67 2.06 -2.33 13.23
N PRO A 68 1.90 -3.45 12.49
CA PRO A 68 1.56 -3.42 11.07
C PRO A 68 0.07 -3.12 10.77
N TRP A 69 -0.82 -3.29 11.76
CA TRP A 69 -2.28 -3.27 11.57
C TRP A 69 -2.85 -2.04 10.85
N PRO A 70 -2.40 -0.79 11.11
CA PRO A 70 -2.92 0.37 10.41
C PRO A 70 -2.75 0.29 8.89
N TRP A 71 -1.58 -0.20 8.43
CA TRP A 71 -1.31 -0.33 7.00
C TRP A 71 -2.07 -1.49 6.39
N LEU A 72 -2.23 -2.62 7.08
CA LEU A 72 -3.05 -3.72 6.59
C LEU A 72 -4.51 -3.30 6.39
N GLY A 73 -5.09 -2.58 7.35
CA GLY A 73 -6.45 -2.07 7.24
C GLY A 73 -6.63 -1.16 6.02
N ILE A 74 -5.67 -0.25 5.79
CA ILE A 74 -5.67 0.60 4.59
C ILE A 74 -5.52 -0.25 3.33
N THR A 75 -4.67 -1.28 3.33
CA THR A 75 -4.50 -2.17 2.17
C THR A 75 -5.79 -2.89 1.80
N LEU A 76 -6.58 -3.32 2.78
CA LEU A 76 -7.83 -4.04 2.52
C LEU A 76 -8.92 -3.16 1.89
N VAL A 77 -8.98 -1.89 2.27
CA VAL A 77 -10.03 -0.96 1.81
C VAL A 77 -9.59 -0.16 0.58
N ALA A 78 -8.31 0.21 0.51
CA ALA A 78 -7.77 1.10 -0.51
C ALA A 78 -6.74 0.41 -1.42
N GLY A 79 -6.41 -0.86 -1.20
CA GLY A 79 -5.44 -1.58 -2.02
C GLY A 79 -4.01 -1.05 -1.81
N SER A 80 -3.35 -0.60 -2.88
CA SER A 80 -1.93 -0.26 -2.84
C SER A 80 -1.57 1.00 -2.02
N PHE A 81 -2.55 1.77 -1.52
CA PHE A 81 -2.26 2.88 -0.59
C PHE A 81 -1.59 2.42 0.71
N GLY A 82 -1.99 1.26 1.25
CA GLY A 82 -1.42 0.74 2.50
C GLY A 82 0.09 0.49 2.40
N PRO A 83 0.56 -0.30 1.41
CA PRO A 83 1.99 -0.53 1.19
C PRO A 83 2.78 0.73 0.85
N LEU A 84 2.20 1.65 0.06
CA LEU A 84 2.87 2.92 -0.26
C LEU A 84 3.07 3.79 0.98
N LEU A 85 2.06 3.90 1.85
CA LEU A 85 2.17 4.62 3.12
C LEU A 85 3.11 3.91 4.10
N TYR A 86 3.14 2.58 4.09
CA TYR A 86 4.08 1.80 4.88
C TYR A 86 5.52 2.14 4.50
N LEU A 87 5.84 2.09 3.20
CA LEU A 87 7.17 2.45 2.68
C LEU A 87 7.53 3.91 2.93
N LEU A 88 6.57 4.83 2.83
CA LEU A 88 6.81 6.26 3.07
C LEU A 88 7.22 6.56 4.53
N THR A 89 6.69 5.78 5.47
CA THR A 89 6.91 5.97 6.91
C THR A 89 7.97 5.04 7.49
N ARG A 90 8.53 4.15 6.67
CA ARG A 90 9.63 3.25 7.02
C ARG A 90 10.94 4.03 7.07
N LYS A 91 11.58 4.11 8.25
CA LYS A 91 12.92 4.71 8.38
C LYS A 91 13.99 3.76 7.81
N PRO A 92 14.96 4.26 7.04
CA PRO A 92 16.10 3.46 6.61
C PRO A 92 17.02 3.12 7.81
N VAL A 93 17.59 1.92 7.80
CA VAL A 93 18.46 1.40 8.89
C VAL A 93 19.64 2.34 9.17
N SER A 94 20.14 3.04 8.15
CA SER A 94 21.24 4.01 8.26
C SER A 94 20.91 5.22 9.14
N GLU A 95 19.67 5.72 9.13
CA GLU A 95 19.27 6.83 9.99
C GLU A 95 19.00 6.35 11.42
N ALA A 96 18.46 5.13 11.57
CA ALA A 96 18.22 4.54 12.88
C ALA A 96 19.52 4.30 13.68
N GLN A 97 20.59 3.88 13.01
CA GLN A 97 21.92 3.72 13.64
C GLN A 97 22.57 5.06 13.99
N ALA A 98 22.41 6.09 13.15
CA ALA A 98 22.92 7.42 13.43
C ALA A 98 22.21 8.08 14.63
N ASP A 99 20.89 7.91 14.74
CA ASP A 99 20.11 8.39 15.89
C ASP A 99 20.54 7.71 17.20
N MET A 100 20.86 6.40 17.17
CA MET A 100 21.34 5.66 18.34
C MET A 100 22.73 6.11 18.78
N VAL A 101 23.68 6.31 17.86
CA VAL A 101 25.05 6.77 18.18
C VAL A 101 25.08 8.23 18.61
N ALA A 102 24.15 9.06 18.15
CA ALA A 102 24.05 10.46 18.58
C ALA A 102 23.39 10.65 19.97
N GLN A 103 22.85 9.58 20.56
CA GLN A 103 22.18 9.60 21.86
C GLN A 103 23.02 8.98 23.00
N ASP A 104 24.19 8.40 22.68
CA ASP A 104 25.25 7.98 23.63
C ASP A 104 26.33 9.07 23.79
#